data_AF-A0A379CFA7-F1
#
_entry.id   AF-A0A379CFA7-F1
#
_cell.length_a   1.000
_cell.length_b   1.000
_cell.length_c   1.000
_cell.angle_alpha   90.00
_cell.angle_beta   90.00
_cell.angle_gamma   90.00
#
_symmetry.space_group_name_H-M   'P 1'
#
loop_
_entity.id
_entity.type
_entity.pdbx_description
1 polymer ?
#
loop_
_entity_poly.entity_id
_entity_poly.type
_entity_poly.pdbx_seq_one_letter_code
_entity_poly.pdbx_strand_id
1 'polypeptide(L)'
;MNRFKMDPNLKWMIKINSLMVNPIQFDRLNKDDKCKLDQDKYVLQKIIRSHITGIIVMLLVYGLILGFIDFKSLPIMYDIIVLIFMATGLLQSIVYFYNVLFESQDYDIYKTLPVKESYIVIAKIISVALASCSAVAPILVVSIASAIRNGRGLMSILGVLDFILIFMVTMFLGAGISTLIGGFNIRKKWRNLFMNLVNMVNIIINVGFVLSMQYMFRDSIMKMMSSRASVYGPISRLMMSNLWHILALVAVALLLIIIYKPLMRKLLKSIKNYNIVGDKGTNKERTTKYTKGKKHVNNRSASILPVLVKYNISKLIDSSIIMQNLFSVFLPLILVSSSFSSVLRDLNFDPSDLRANLVFGLMISVGIGLVASCIPSNIFSIVVSIDREDHDYLKILPLSRKKYFLSKFLAGIIMQLPLICVILGLIEWYVGIRLSIIPICIISLILVVLPIYGSWMLYDIEHRSDKWQNITELNTRLDSASRFLLIFLVFIVFFGLVMLPHTFYKYISYGILFTVWSIILGLLYVFFFMKYRGLRKRLNI
;
A
#
# COMPACT_ATOMS: atom_id res chain seq x y z
N MET A 1 23.54 18.27 -31.18
CA MET A 1 22.83 17.43 -30.19
C MET A 1 21.64 16.77 -30.88
N ASN A 2 21.87 15.61 -31.52
CA ASN A 2 20.84 14.89 -32.26
C ASN A 2 19.80 14.36 -31.28
N ARG A 3 18.57 14.89 -31.34
CA ARG A 3 17.42 14.32 -30.65
C ARG A 3 17.27 12.88 -31.15
N PHE A 4 17.39 11.88 -30.27
CA PHE A 4 16.98 10.51 -30.55
C PHE A 4 15.54 10.56 -31.12
N LYS A 5 15.39 10.46 -32.45
CA LYS A 5 14.09 10.38 -33.12
C LYS A 5 13.60 8.95 -32.93
N MET A 6 12.93 8.74 -31.80
CA MET A 6 12.20 7.51 -31.52
C MET A 6 11.13 7.31 -32.59
N ASP A 7 11.04 6.09 -33.14
CA ASP A 7 10.07 5.72 -34.17
C ASP A 7 8.64 6.12 -33.72
N PRO A 8 7.87 6.86 -34.54
CA PRO A 8 6.53 7.32 -34.20
C PRO A 8 5.61 6.21 -33.70
N ASN A 9 5.71 5.02 -34.32
CA ASN A 9 4.90 3.87 -33.94
C ASN A 9 5.24 3.36 -32.54
N LEU A 10 6.55 3.24 -32.23
CA LEU A 10 7.00 2.81 -30.91
C LEU A 10 6.62 3.82 -29.82
N LYS A 11 6.73 5.11 -30.12
CA LYS A 11 6.34 6.19 -29.21
C LYS A 11 4.84 6.13 -28.88
N TRP A 12 4.00 5.86 -29.89
CA TRP A 12 2.56 5.71 -29.70
C TRP A 12 2.22 4.46 -28.87
N MET A 13 2.90 3.35 -29.10
CA MET A 13 2.71 2.14 -28.28
C MET A 13 3.14 2.32 -26.82
N ILE A 14 4.22 3.05 -26.55
CA ILE A 14 4.63 3.37 -25.17
C ILE A 14 3.57 4.21 -24.47
N LYS A 15 2.95 5.17 -25.19
CA LYS A 15 1.86 6.00 -24.64
C LYS A 15 0.72 5.15 -24.11
N ILE A 16 0.19 4.24 -24.92
CA ILE A 16 -0.96 3.43 -24.53
C ILE A 16 -0.59 2.47 -23.40
N ASN A 17 0.56 1.81 -23.51
CA ASN A 17 0.98 0.89 -22.45
C ASN A 17 1.27 1.61 -21.13
N SER A 18 1.85 2.81 -21.15
CA SER A 18 2.08 3.61 -19.94
C SER A 18 0.79 4.05 -19.25
N LEU A 19 -0.30 4.25 -20.00
CA LEU A 19 -1.63 4.48 -19.42
C LEU A 19 -2.15 3.25 -18.68
N MET A 20 -1.91 2.06 -19.24
CA MET A 20 -2.36 0.79 -18.65
C MET A 20 -1.51 0.33 -17.46
N VAL A 21 -0.26 0.81 -17.36
CA VAL A 21 0.60 0.53 -16.18
C VAL A 21 -0.03 1.11 -14.90
N ASN A 22 -0.67 2.28 -15.00
CA ASN A 22 -1.35 2.90 -13.88
C ASN A 22 -2.73 3.46 -14.30
N PRO A 23 -3.79 2.62 -14.29
CA PRO A 23 -5.13 3.01 -14.71
C PRO A 23 -5.67 4.22 -13.93
N ILE A 24 -5.17 4.47 -12.72
CA ILE A 24 -5.53 5.62 -11.87
C ILE A 24 -5.06 6.95 -12.49
N GLN A 25 -3.93 6.97 -13.18
CA GLN A 25 -3.42 8.19 -13.80
C GLN A 25 -4.19 8.53 -15.09
N PHE A 26 -4.63 7.53 -15.85
CA PHE A 26 -5.44 7.72 -17.06
C PHE A 26 -6.75 8.46 -16.75
N ASP A 27 -7.48 8.04 -15.71
CA ASP A 27 -8.76 8.65 -15.34
C ASP A 27 -8.62 10.10 -14.86
N ARG A 28 -7.52 10.42 -14.17
CA ARG A 28 -7.19 11.79 -13.76
C ARG A 28 -6.85 12.68 -14.96
N LEU A 29 -6.24 12.12 -16.00
CA LEU A 29 -5.89 12.85 -17.22
C LEU A 29 -7.13 13.10 -18.09
N ASN A 30 -8.08 12.17 -18.13
CA ASN A 30 -9.34 12.33 -18.88
C ASN A 30 -10.25 13.44 -18.33
N LYS A 31 -10.08 13.84 -17.07
CA LYS A 31 -10.86 14.89 -16.40
C LYS A 31 -10.29 16.30 -16.55
N ASP A 32 -9.05 16.42 -17.03
CA ASP A 32 -8.37 17.71 -17.17
C ASP A 32 -8.80 18.37 -18.49
N ASP A 33 -9.46 19.53 -18.47
CA ASP A 33 -9.99 20.17 -19.68
C ASP A 33 -8.90 20.53 -20.70
N LYS A 34 -7.66 20.76 -20.24
CA LYS A 34 -6.48 20.96 -21.10
C LYS A 34 -6.03 19.70 -21.85
N CYS A 35 -6.37 18.50 -21.35
CA CYS A 35 -6.11 17.23 -22.04
C CYS A 35 -7.11 16.97 -23.19
N LYS A 36 -8.25 17.66 -23.23
CA LYS A 36 -9.27 17.50 -24.29
C LYS A 36 -8.92 18.26 -25.57
N LEU A 37 -8.11 19.33 -25.48
CA LEU A 37 -7.78 20.23 -26.60
C LEU A 37 -6.56 19.79 -27.43
N ASP A 38 -5.61 19.05 -26.85
CA ASP A 38 -4.42 18.53 -27.55
C ASP A 38 -4.00 17.17 -26.95
N GLN A 39 -4.77 16.13 -27.30
CA GLN A 39 -4.78 14.80 -26.64
C GLN A 39 -3.45 14.03 -26.74
N ASP A 40 -2.60 14.31 -27.74
CA ASP A 40 -1.51 13.40 -28.10
C ASP A 40 -0.18 13.70 -27.45
N LYS A 41 0.24 14.97 -27.44
CA LYS A 41 1.53 15.38 -26.89
C LYS A 41 1.47 15.62 -25.38
N TYR A 42 0.36 16.18 -24.91
CA TYR A 42 0.21 16.61 -23.52
C TYR A 42 0.02 15.42 -22.55
N VAL A 43 -0.76 14.40 -22.95
CA VAL A 43 -1.01 13.20 -22.13
C VAL A 43 0.27 12.42 -21.87
N LEU A 44 1.05 12.11 -22.91
CA LEU A 44 2.32 11.38 -22.78
C LEU A 44 3.32 12.16 -21.91
N GLN A 45 3.44 13.47 -22.16
CA GLN A 45 4.36 14.32 -21.41
C GLN A 45 3.97 14.41 -19.93
N LYS A 46 2.67 14.47 -19.62
CA LYS A 46 2.17 14.53 -18.24
C LYS A 46 2.36 13.21 -17.48
N ILE A 47 2.19 12.06 -18.16
CA ILE A 47 2.47 10.73 -17.57
C ILE A 47 3.95 10.57 -17.26
N ILE A 48 4.82 10.82 -18.25
CA ILE A 48 6.27 10.74 -18.08
C ILE A 48 6.72 11.69 -16.95
N ARG A 49 6.20 12.93 -16.94
CA ARG A 49 6.48 13.90 -15.87
C ARG A 49 5.98 13.41 -14.51
N SER A 50 4.85 12.73 -14.42
CA SER A 50 4.36 12.18 -13.15
C SER A 50 5.30 11.08 -12.61
N HIS A 51 5.77 10.17 -13.47
CA HIS A 51 6.71 9.12 -13.05
C HIS A 51 8.07 9.71 -12.67
N ILE A 52 8.60 10.66 -13.47
CA ILE A 52 9.85 11.36 -13.16
C ILE A 52 9.73 12.14 -11.84
N THR A 53 8.63 12.88 -11.63
CA THR A 53 8.38 13.56 -10.35
C THR A 53 8.36 12.57 -9.19
N GLY A 54 7.72 11.40 -9.37
CA GLY A 54 7.72 10.33 -8.38
C GLY A 54 9.13 9.86 -8.03
N ILE A 55 9.99 9.62 -9.03
CA ILE A 55 11.40 9.24 -8.82
C ILE A 55 12.14 10.34 -8.05
N ILE A 56 12.00 11.61 -8.45
CA ILE A 56 12.66 12.75 -7.80
C ILE A 56 12.25 12.87 -6.33
N VAL A 57 10.95 12.75 -6.04
CA VAL A 57 10.44 12.81 -4.66
C VAL A 57 11.01 11.67 -3.82
N MET A 58 11.05 10.45 -4.36
CA MET A 58 11.64 9.30 -3.64
C MET A 58 13.13 9.50 -3.39
N LEU A 59 13.89 9.98 -4.38
CA LEU A 59 15.31 10.30 -4.20
C LEU A 59 15.53 11.38 -3.13
N LEU A 60 14.69 12.42 -3.09
CA LEU A 60 14.80 13.50 -2.12
C LEU A 60 14.47 13.00 -0.70
N VAL A 61 13.33 12.34 -0.52
CA VAL A 61 12.86 11.86 0.79
C VAL A 61 13.84 10.85 1.38
N TYR A 62 14.23 9.84 0.60
CA TYR A 62 15.21 8.85 1.08
C TYR A 62 16.63 9.42 1.16
N GLY A 63 16.97 10.42 0.34
CA GLY A 63 18.20 11.21 0.46
C GLY A 63 18.33 11.85 1.84
N LEU A 64 17.26 12.52 2.29
CA LEU A 64 17.22 13.13 3.62
C LEU A 64 17.27 12.08 4.73
N ILE A 65 16.48 11.01 4.64
CA ILE A 65 16.39 10.01 5.72
C ILE A 65 17.69 9.19 5.84
N LEU A 66 18.16 8.64 4.73
CA LEU A 66 19.29 7.70 4.70
C LEU A 66 20.64 8.43 4.72
N GLY A 67 20.64 9.71 4.35
CA GLY A 67 21.80 10.59 4.43
C GLY A 67 22.36 10.74 5.86
N PHE A 68 21.56 10.50 6.90
CA PHE A 68 22.00 10.54 8.31
C PHE A 68 22.63 9.24 8.82
N ILE A 69 22.51 8.12 8.09
CA ILE A 69 22.97 6.79 8.55
C ILE A 69 24.47 6.63 8.31
N ASP A 70 25.21 6.23 9.35
CA ASP A 70 26.63 5.90 9.21
C ASP A 70 26.89 4.48 8.71
N PHE A 71 26.95 4.33 7.38
CA PHE A 71 27.26 3.06 6.72
C PHE A 71 28.68 2.53 6.99
N LYS A 72 29.60 3.37 7.49
CA LYS A 72 30.96 2.94 7.85
C LYS A 72 30.96 2.10 9.14
N SER A 73 30.23 2.54 10.15
CA SER A 73 30.07 1.81 11.40
C SER A 73 29.04 0.69 11.30
N LEU A 74 28.04 0.81 10.43
CA LEU A 74 26.97 -0.19 10.23
C LEU A 74 26.80 -0.64 8.76
N PRO A 75 27.76 -1.41 8.22
CA PRO A 75 27.72 -1.89 6.83
C PRO A 75 26.52 -2.80 6.52
N ILE A 76 26.07 -3.60 7.48
CA ILE A 76 24.89 -4.48 7.31
C ILE A 76 23.60 -3.71 6.98
N MET A 77 23.51 -2.43 7.32
CA MET A 77 22.34 -1.61 6.96
C MET A 77 22.23 -1.41 5.45
N TYR A 78 23.36 -1.30 4.76
CA TYR A 78 23.37 -1.24 3.30
C TYR A 78 22.64 -2.45 2.70
N ASP A 79 22.95 -3.65 3.17
CA ASP A 79 22.42 -4.91 2.64
C ASP A 79 20.93 -5.05 2.89
N ILE A 80 20.47 -4.72 4.10
CA ILE A 80 19.05 -4.79 4.46
C ILE A 80 18.24 -3.84 3.60
N ILE A 81 18.73 -2.61 3.40
CA ILE A 81 18.05 -1.60 2.59
C ILE A 81 17.96 -2.04 1.14
N VAL A 82 19.08 -2.46 0.56
CA VAL A 82 19.14 -2.92 -0.84
C VAL A 82 18.22 -4.11 -1.04
N LEU A 83 18.24 -5.11 -0.14
CA LEU A 83 17.41 -6.31 -0.24
C LEU A 83 15.93 -5.97 -0.20
N ILE A 84 15.52 -5.06 0.68
CA ILE A 84 14.12 -4.66 0.80
C ILE A 84 13.65 -3.91 -0.44
N PHE A 85 14.39 -2.91 -0.93
CA PHE A 85 14.00 -2.19 -2.14
C PHE A 85 14.07 -3.06 -3.40
N MET A 86 14.96 -4.05 -3.41
CA MET A 86 14.99 -5.07 -4.45
C MET A 86 13.73 -5.95 -4.38
N ALA A 87 13.31 -6.38 -3.19
CA ALA A 87 12.11 -7.18 -2.99
C ALA A 87 10.83 -6.41 -3.36
N THR A 88 10.70 -5.16 -2.92
CA THR A 88 9.54 -4.31 -3.24
C THR A 88 9.50 -3.99 -4.73
N GLY A 89 10.64 -3.64 -5.34
CA GLY A 89 10.77 -3.44 -6.78
C GLY A 89 10.39 -4.68 -7.58
N LEU A 90 10.82 -5.87 -7.14
CA LEU A 90 10.44 -7.14 -7.75
C LEU A 90 8.93 -7.37 -7.66
N LEU A 91 8.32 -7.25 -6.47
CA LEU A 91 6.87 -7.46 -6.32
C LEU A 91 6.05 -6.48 -7.16
N GLN A 92 6.47 -5.22 -7.21
CA GLN A 92 5.79 -4.20 -8.01
C GLN A 92 5.95 -4.45 -9.51
N SER A 93 7.14 -4.89 -9.96
CA SER A 93 7.36 -5.24 -11.36
C SER A 93 6.50 -6.42 -11.80
N ILE A 94 6.29 -7.44 -10.94
CA ILE A 94 5.34 -8.55 -11.22
C ILE A 94 3.94 -8.00 -11.48
N VAL A 95 3.48 -7.07 -10.64
CA VAL A 95 2.14 -6.46 -10.76
C VAL A 95 2.01 -5.66 -12.04
N TYR A 96 2.98 -4.80 -12.34
CA TYR A 96 2.96 -3.99 -13.57
C TYR A 96 3.04 -4.84 -14.83
N PHE A 97 3.93 -5.83 -14.86
CA PHE A 97 3.98 -6.76 -15.99
C PHE A 97 2.68 -7.53 -16.13
N TYR A 98 2.07 -7.97 -15.04
CA TYR A 98 0.80 -8.68 -15.10
C TYR A 98 -0.33 -7.81 -15.68
N ASN A 99 -0.47 -6.58 -15.19
CA ASN A 99 -1.52 -5.66 -15.64
C ASN A 99 -1.36 -5.34 -17.14
N VAL A 100 -0.14 -5.03 -17.57
CA VAL A 100 0.16 -4.64 -18.95
C VAL A 100 0.14 -5.84 -19.91
N LEU A 101 0.52 -7.04 -19.47
CA LEU A 101 0.60 -8.22 -20.34
C LEU A 101 -0.70 -9.02 -20.42
N PHE A 102 -1.44 -9.18 -19.30
CA PHE A 102 -2.54 -10.15 -19.19
C PHE A 102 -3.89 -9.55 -18.85
N GLU A 103 -3.93 -8.39 -18.19
CA GLU A 103 -5.20 -7.73 -17.84
C GLU A 103 -5.69 -6.80 -18.94
N SER A 104 -4.75 -6.21 -19.70
CA SER A 104 -5.06 -5.20 -20.70
C SER A 104 -5.89 -5.71 -21.89
N GLN A 105 -5.92 -7.02 -22.20
CA GLN A 105 -6.65 -7.62 -23.34
C GLN A 105 -6.40 -6.97 -24.72
N ASP A 106 -5.48 -6.01 -24.85
CA ASP A 106 -5.33 -5.19 -26.06
C ASP A 106 -4.50 -5.85 -27.17
N TYR A 107 -3.89 -7.02 -26.92
CA TYR A 107 -2.99 -7.65 -27.88
C TYR A 107 -3.70 -8.02 -29.19
N ASP A 108 -4.96 -8.45 -29.11
CA ASP A 108 -5.72 -8.83 -30.31
C ASP A 108 -6.01 -7.60 -31.19
N ILE A 109 -6.17 -6.42 -30.57
CA ILE A 109 -6.27 -5.12 -31.25
C ILE A 109 -4.89 -4.69 -31.79
N TYR A 110 -3.80 -4.91 -31.06
CA TYR A 110 -2.47 -4.56 -31.55
C TYR A 110 -2.03 -5.44 -32.74
N LYS A 111 -2.52 -6.67 -32.84
CA LYS A 111 -2.23 -7.57 -33.97
C LYS A 111 -2.86 -7.10 -35.29
N THR A 112 -3.98 -6.38 -35.23
CA THR A 112 -4.62 -5.84 -36.44
C THR A 112 -3.95 -4.56 -36.94
N LEU A 113 -3.08 -3.94 -36.13
CA LEU A 113 -2.29 -2.78 -36.54
C LEU A 113 -1.04 -3.21 -37.32
N PRO A 114 -0.60 -2.42 -38.33
CA PRO A 114 0.59 -2.68 -39.12
C PRO A 114 1.88 -2.33 -38.36
N VAL A 115 2.06 -2.91 -37.17
CA VAL A 115 3.20 -2.65 -36.28
C VAL A 115 3.92 -3.96 -35.96
N LYS A 116 5.26 -3.96 -35.97
CA LYS A 116 6.05 -5.16 -35.65
C LYS A 116 5.77 -5.62 -34.22
N GLU A 117 5.60 -6.93 -34.02
CA GLU A 117 5.35 -7.55 -32.70
C GLU A 117 6.43 -7.21 -31.68
N SER A 118 7.69 -7.03 -32.11
CA SER A 118 8.79 -6.61 -31.25
C SER A 118 8.57 -5.22 -30.64
N TYR A 119 7.97 -4.27 -31.37
CA TYR A 119 7.67 -2.93 -30.85
C TYR A 119 6.58 -2.98 -29.78
N ILE A 120 5.61 -3.90 -29.90
CA ILE A 120 4.57 -4.12 -28.89
C ILE A 120 5.22 -4.53 -27.56
N VAL A 121 6.13 -5.51 -27.60
CA VAL A 121 6.79 -6.02 -26.38
C VAL A 121 7.76 -4.99 -25.80
N ILE A 122 8.54 -4.32 -26.64
CA ILE A 122 9.48 -3.27 -26.21
C ILE A 122 8.71 -2.13 -25.53
N ALA A 123 7.58 -1.71 -26.10
CA ALA A 123 6.75 -0.66 -25.51
C ALA A 123 6.23 -1.06 -24.13
N LYS A 124 5.71 -2.28 -23.98
CA LYS A 124 5.26 -2.82 -22.68
C LYS A 124 6.39 -2.83 -21.65
N ILE A 125 7.58 -3.30 -22.02
CA ILE A 125 8.75 -3.34 -21.14
C ILE A 125 9.17 -1.92 -20.70
N ILE A 126 9.22 -0.97 -21.63
CA ILE A 126 9.57 0.43 -21.32
C ILE A 126 8.54 1.06 -20.39
N SER A 127 7.26 0.85 -20.63
CA SER A 127 6.19 1.37 -19.79
C SER A 127 6.26 0.79 -18.37
N VAL A 128 6.52 -0.52 -18.22
CA VAL A 128 6.76 -1.14 -16.91
C VAL A 128 8.02 -0.57 -16.25
N ALA A 129 9.12 -0.42 -17.00
CA ALA A 129 10.37 0.12 -16.49
C ALA A 129 10.21 1.54 -15.93
N LEU A 130 9.46 2.40 -16.62
CA LEU A 130 9.19 3.76 -16.18
C LEU A 130 8.44 3.81 -14.83
N ALA A 131 7.53 2.86 -14.59
CA ALA A 131 6.75 2.83 -13.36
C ALA A 131 7.47 2.12 -12.20
N SER A 132 8.21 1.04 -12.46
CA SER A 132 8.94 0.30 -11.42
C SER A 132 10.18 1.05 -10.93
N CYS A 133 10.74 1.95 -11.74
CA CYS A 133 11.94 2.72 -11.40
C CYS A 133 11.79 3.49 -10.08
N SER A 134 10.61 4.06 -9.79
CA SER A 134 10.38 4.80 -8.55
C SER A 134 10.49 3.95 -7.28
N ALA A 135 10.20 2.65 -7.33
CA ALA A 135 10.33 1.79 -6.15
C ALA A 135 11.77 1.39 -5.85
N VAL A 136 12.60 1.28 -6.88
CA VAL A 136 14.03 0.91 -6.72
C VAL A 136 14.90 2.16 -6.53
N ALA A 137 14.39 3.36 -6.85
CA ALA A 137 15.11 4.63 -6.75
C ALA A 137 15.87 4.84 -5.43
N PRO A 138 15.37 4.44 -4.24
CA PRO A 138 16.10 4.61 -2.98
C PRO A 138 17.44 3.85 -2.93
N ILE A 139 17.62 2.79 -3.72
CA ILE A 139 18.90 2.06 -3.84
C ILE A 139 20.01 2.98 -4.37
N LEU A 140 19.69 3.89 -5.29
CA LEU A 140 20.67 4.85 -5.81
C LEU A 140 21.20 5.73 -4.69
N VAL A 141 20.31 6.26 -3.85
CA VAL A 141 20.69 7.09 -2.69
C VAL A 141 21.62 6.32 -1.76
N VAL A 142 21.26 5.08 -1.43
CA VAL A 142 22.00 4.24 -0.47
C VAL A 142 23.37 3.86 -1.00
N SER A 143 23.47 3.56 -2.29
CA SER A 143 24.73 3.19 -2.95
C SER A 143 25.69 4.38 -2.98
N ILE A 144 25.19 5.58 -3.32
CA ILE A 144 26.00 6.80 -3.30
C ILE A 144 26.39 7.19 -1.87
N ALA A 145 25.44 7.19 -0.93
CA ALA A 145 25.68 7.56 0.47
C ALA A 145 26.70 6.62 1.15
N SER A 146 26.59 5.31 0.90
CA SER A 146 27.55 4.31 1.37
C SER A 146 28.94 4.54 0.80
N ALA A 147 29.06 4.80 -0.51
CA ALA A 147 30.35 5.04 -1.15
C ALA A 147 31.04 6.30 -0.62
N ILE A 148 30.30 7.39 -0.42
CA ILE A 148 30.83 8.66 0.13
C ILE A 148 31.34 8.43 1.56
N ARG A 149 30.55 7.80 2.43
CA ARG A 149 30.90 7.57 3.84
C ARG A 149 32.06 6.61 4.04
N ASN A 150 32.24 5.65 3.12
CA ASN A 150 33.40 4.76 3.10
C ASN A 150 34.67 5.40 2.51
N GLY A 151 34.68 6.72 2.28
CA GLY A 151 35.86 7.46 1.81
C GLY A 151 36.19 7.23 0.34
N ARG A 152 35.24 6.76 -0.47
CA ARG A 152 35.48 6.33 -1.85
C ARG A 152 35.19 7.37 -2.92
N GLY A 153 35.26 8.66 -2.59
CA GLY A 153 35.20 9.81 -3.52
C GLY A 153 34.54 9.55 -4.88
N LEU A 154 35.35 9.44 -5.94
CA LEU A 154 34.93 9.20 -7.34
C LEU A 154 34.27 7.83 -7.58
N MET A 155 34.54 6.82 -6.77
CA MET A 155 33.95 5.48 -6.86
C MET A 155 32.45 5.47 -6.48
N SER A 156 31.93 6.57 -5.92
CA SER A 156 30.49 6.78 -5.75
C SER A 156 29.69 6.72 -7.06
N ILE A 157 30.35 6.96 -8.20
CA ILE A 157 29.77 6.80 -9.54
C ILE A 157 29.36 5.34 -9.80
N LEU A 158 30.06 4.36 -9.21
CA LEU A 158 29.66 2.95 -9.31
C LEU A 158 28.29 2.67 -8.66
N GLY A 159 27.85 3.51 -7.72
CA GLY A 159 26.51 3.40 -7.14
C GLY A 159 25.38 3.59 -8.17
N VAL A 160 25.64 4.34 -9.25
CA VAL A 160 24.70 4.45 -10.38
C VAL A 160 24.64 3.12 -11.15
N LEU A 161 25.78 2.46 -11.34
CA LEU A 161 25.84 1.14 -11.98
C LEU A 161 25.18 0.06 -11.12
N ASP A 162 25.38 0.09 -9.80
CA ASP A 162 24.69 -0.78 -8.83
C ASP A 162 23.17 -0.65 -8.99
N PHE A 163 22.66 0.59 -8.99
CA PHE A 163 21.24 0.88 -9.20
C PHE A 163 20.74 0.33 -10.53
N ILE A 164 21.44 0.60 -11.64
CA ILE A 164 21.03 0.14 -12.98
C ILE A 164 20.98 -1.39 -13.03
N LEU A 165 21.99 -2.08 -12.49
CA LEU A 165 22.05 -3.54 -12.52
C LEU A 165 20.97 -4.17 -11.65
N ILE A 166 20.79 -3.70 -10.41
CA ILE A 166 19.74 -4.20 -9.52
C ILE A 166 18.35 -3.93 -10.11
N PHE A 167 18.14 -2.75 -10.70
CA PHE A 167 16.91 -2.42 -11.41
C PHE A 167 16.65 -3.37 -12.58
N MET A 168 17.68 -3.68 -13.37
CA MET A 168 17.56 -4.68 -14.44
C MET A 168 17.22 -6.05 -13.86
N VAL A 169 17.93 -6.53 -12.84
CA VAL A 169 17.64 -7.83 -12.20
C VAL A 169 16.19 -7.91 -11.72
N THR A 170 15.67 -6.88 -11.04
CA THR A 170 14.26 -6.87 -10.58
C THR A 170 13.28 -6.91 -11.75
N MET A 171 13.54 -6.17 -12.83
CA MET A 171 12.75 -6.20 -14.06
C MET A 171 12.76 -7.58 -14.75
N PHE A 172 13.93 -8.21 -14.89
CA PHE A 172 14.04 -9.54 -15.49
C PHE A 172 13.32 -10.61 -14.66
N LEU A 173 13.48 -10.59 -13.34
CA LEU A 173 12.77 -11.52 -12.45
C LEU A 173 11.26 -11.29 -12.48
N GLY A 174 10.81 -10.03 -12.44
CA GLY A 174 9.38 -9.69 -12.53
C GLY A 174 8.75 -10.11 -13.86
N ALA A 175 9.45 -9.91 -14.97
CA ALA A 175 9.04 -10.39 -16.28
C ALA A 175 8.99 -11.93 -16.33
N GLY A 176 10.01 -12.60 -15.77
CA GLY A 176 10.07 -14.06 -15.70
C GLY A 176 8.89 -14.65 -14.91
N ILE A 177 8.59 -14.10 -13.73
CA ILE A 177 7.52 -14.59 -12.87
C ILE A 177 6.14 -14.28 -13.47
N SER A 178 5.93 -13.08 -14.01
CA SER A 178 4.66 -12.73 -14.68
C SER A 178 4.35 -13.64 -15.87
N THR A 179 5.35 -14.01 -16.68
CA THR A 179 5.14 -14.98 -17.77
C THR A 179 4.83 -16.38 -17.29
N LEU A 180 5.35 -16.81 -16.14
CA LEU A 180 4.96 -18.08 -15.53
C LEU A 180 3.48 -18.05 -15.15
N ILE A 181 3.04 -16.99 -14.49
CA ILE A 181 1.65 -16.82 -14.03
C ILE A 181 0.66 -16.82 -15.21
N GLY A 182 0.99 -16.08 -16.28
CA GLY A 182 0.15 -16.01 -17.47
C GLY A 182 0.22 -17.24 -18.38
N GLY A 183 1.31 -18.02 -18.28
CA GLY A 183 1.50 -19.24 -19.07
C GLY A 183 0.75 -20.46 -18.54
N PHE A 184 0.43 -20.50 -17.25
CA PHE A 184 -0.38 -21.58 -16.69
C PHE A 184 -1.88 -21.36 -16.96
N ASN A 185 -2.61 -22.43 -17.27
CA ASN A 185 -4.08 -22.48 -17.37
C ASN A 185 -4.77 -22.35 -15.98
N ILE A 186 -4.24 -21.47 -15.13
CA ILE A 186 -4.78 -21.19 -13.80
C ILE A 186 -6.12 -20.47 -14.00
N ARG A 187 -7.18 -21.02 -13.40
CA ARG A 187 -8.51 -20.38 -13.39
C ARG A 187 -8.37 -18.92 -12.95
N LYS A 188 -9.10 -18.01 -13.60
CA LYS A 188 -9.08 -16.55 -13.34
C LYS A 188 -9.13 -16.22 -11.83
N LYS A 189 -9.93 -16.98 -11.06
CA LYS A 189 -10.00 -16.88 -9.59
C LYS A 189 -8.65 -17.00 -8.89
N TRP A 190 -7.87 -18.03 -9.20
CA TRP A 190 -6.57 -18.29 -8.56
C TRP A 190 -5.52 -17.26 -8.94
N ARG A 191 -5.60 -16.75 -10.17
CA ARG A 191 -4.72 -15.69 -10.65
C ARG A 191 -4.96 -14.37 -9.90
N ASN A 192 -6.24 -14.00 -9.72
CA ASN A 192 -6.60 -12.84 -8.92
C ASN A 192 -6.18 -13.01 -7.45
N LEU A 193 -6.36 -14.21 -6.87
CA LEU A 193 -5.84 -14.51 -5.52
C LEU A 193 -4.33 -14.34 -5.42
N PHE A 194 -3.58 -14.82 -6.41
CA PHE A 194 -2.13 -14.65 -6.45
C PHE A 194 -1.72 -13.19 -6.53
N MET A 195 -2.34 -12.39 -7.40
CA MET A 195 -2.04 -10.94 -7.49
C MET A 195 -2.37 -10.20 -6.19
N ASN A 196 -3.46 -10.59 -5.53
CA ASN A 196 -3.81 -10.06 -4.21
C ASN A 196 -2.74 -10.42 -3.17
N LEU A 197 -2.25 -11.67 -3.18
CA LEU A 197 -1.18 -12.12 -2.28
C LEU A 197 0.13 -11.37 -2.53
N VAL A 198 0.56 -11.20 -3.79
CA VAL A 198 1.77 -10.43 -4.15
C VAL A 198 1.70 -9.02 -3.57
N ASN A 199 0.56 -8.36 -3.74
CA ASN A 199 0.36 -7.02 -3.20
C ASN A 199 0.28 -7.00 -1.66
N MET A 200 -0.34 -8.00 -1.01
CA MET A 200 -0.36 -8.11 0.45
C MET A 200 1.04 -8.30 1.04
N VAL A 201 1.83 -9.17 0.42
CA VAL A 201 3.24 -9.38 0.79
C VAL A 201 4.04 -8.08 0.61
N ASN A 202 3.78 -7.31 -0.45
CA ASN A 202 4.43 -6.02 -0.65
C ASN A 202 4.11 -5.02 0.49
N ILE A 203 2.86 -4.97 0.97
CA ILE A 203 2.52 -4.14 2.14
C ILE A 203 3.29 -4.60 3.38
N ILE A 204 3.30 -5.90 3.66
CA ILE A 204 4.01 -6.47 4.83
C ILE A 204 5.50 -6.15 4.78
N ILE A 205 6.14 -6.26 3.61
CA ILE A 205 7.57 -5.93 3.44
C ILE A 205 7.81 -4.44 3.66
N ASN A 206 7.00 -3.55 3.07
CA ASN A 206 7.16 -2.10 3.25
C ASN A 206 6.95 -1.67 4.71
N VAL A 207 5.94 -2.23 5.37
CA VAL A 207 5.67 -2.00 6.78
C VAL A 207 6.81 -2.53 7.64
N GLY A 208 7.22 -3.79 7.42
CA GLY A 208 8.35 -4.41 8.11
C GLY A 208 9.66 -3.67 7.90
N PHE A 209 9.88 -3.09 6.72
CA PHE A 209 11.02 -2.22 6.44
C PHE A 209 11.01 -1.00 7.35
N VAL A 210 9.90 -0.28 7.40
CA VAL A 210 9.78 0.93 8.23
C VAL A 210 10.03 0.58 9.69
N LEU A 211 9.46 -0.52 10.19
CA LEU A 211 9.73 -1.02 11.54
C LEU A 211 11.21 -1.35 11.77
N SER A 212 11.83 -2.07 10.83
CA SER A 212 13.24 -2.47 10.92
C SER A 212 14.16 -1.25 10.90
N MET A 213 13.84 -0.25 10.08
CA MET A 213 14.56 1.02 10.01
C MET A 213 14.47 1.80 11.30
N GLN A 214 13.27 1.86 11.87
CA GLN A 214 13.02 2.48 13.15
C GLN A 214 13.80 1.82 14.29
N TYR A 215 13.76 0.49 14.36
CA TYR A 215 14.53 -0.29 15.34
C TYR A 215 16.04 -0.12 15.16
N MET A 216 16.53 -0.18 13.92
CA MET A 216 17.96 -0.05 13.62
C MET A 216 18.46 1.36 13.81
N PHE A 217 17.70 2.41 13.46
CA PHE A 217 18.09 3.80 13.70
C PHE A 217 18.29 4.06 15.19
N ARG A 218 17.42 3.50 16.04
CA ARG A 218 17.60 3.51 17.50
C ARG A 218 18.89 2.80 17.93
N ASP A 219 19.11 1.57 17.46
CA ASP A 219 20.32 0.80 17.79
C ASP A 219 21.59 1.46 17.24
N SER A 220 21.50 2.16 16.11
CA SER A 220 22.61 2.91 15.50
C SER A 220 23.04 4.08 16.38
N ILE A 221 22.10 4.83 16.95
CA ILE A 221 22.39 5.87 17.94
C ILE A 221 23.11 5.27 19.16
N MET A 222 22.66 4.10 19.66
CA MET A 222 23.28 3.42 20.80
C MET A 222 24.67 2.82 20.47
N LYS A 223 24.87 2.32 19.25
CA LYS A 223 26.15 1.78 18.78
C LYS A 223 27.18 2.86 18.45
N MET A 224 26.74 4.02 17.98
CA MET A 224 27.59 5.21 17.82
C MET A 224 28.22 5.63 19.15
N MET A 225 27.55 5.34 20.28
CA MET A 225 28.09 5.57 21.64
C MET A 225 28.98 4.43 22.17
N SER A 226 29.00 3.23 21.57
CA SER A 226 29.57 2.03 22.22
C SER A 226 30.62 1.25 21.41
N SER A 227 31.18 1.83 20.33
CA SER A 227 32.37 1.33 19.61
C SER A 227 32.44 -0.21 19.49
N ARG A 228 31.42 -0.83 18.90
CA ARG A 228 31.45 -2.26 18.56
C ARG A 228 31.95 -2.48 17.13
N ALA A 229 32.60 -3.62 16.90
CA ALA A 229 33.08 -4.03 15.59
C ALA A 229 31.93 -4.11 14.56
N SER A 230 32.19 -3.56 13.37
CA SER A 230 31.24 -3.51 12.26
C SER A 230 30.92 -4.91 11.72
N VAL A 231 29.63 -5.27 11.70
CA VAL A 231 29.14 -6.51 11.07
C VAL A 231 28.82 -6.24 9.60
N TYR A 232 29.35 -7.09 8.72
CA TYR A 232 29.11 -7.04 7.28
C TYR A 232 28.17 -8.16 6.86
N GLY A 233 27.24 -7.84 5.96
CA GLY A 233 26.48 -8.86 5.25
C GLY A 233 27.12 -9.23 3.90
N PRO A 234 26.45 -10.07 3.10
CA PRO A 234 27.02 -10.60 1.86
C PRO A 234 27.25 -9.55 0.77
N ILE A 235 26.37 -8.55 0.64
CA ILE A 235 26.49 -7.53 -0.43
C ILE A 235 27.55 -6.51 -0.02
N SER A 236 27.47 -5.99 1.21
CA SER A 236 28.40 -5.02 1.79
C SER A 236 29.83 -5.54 1.88
N ARG A 237 30.02 -6.85 2.09
CA ARG A 237 31.35 -7.48 2.05
C ARG A 237 31.97 -7.47 0.66
N LEU A 238 31.19 -7.79 -0.38
CA LEU A 238 31.63 -7.68 -1.78
C LEU A 238 31.92 -6.23 -2.15
N MET A 239 31.16 -5.30 -1.58
CA MET A 239 31.40 -3.88 -1.76
C MET A 239 32.69 -3.42 -1.07
N MET A 240 33.25 -4.10 -0.07
CA MET A 240 34.40 -3.60 0.73
C MET A 240 35.68 -3.35 -0.08
N SER A 241 35.95 -4.18 -1.10
CA SER A 241 37.10 -3.97 -1.97
C SER A 241 36.62 -3.54 -3.36
N ASN A 242 37.33 -2.60 -3.97
CA ASN A 242 37.00 -2.13 -5.32
C ASN A 242 37.05 -3.27 -6.35
N LEU A 243 37.99 -4.22 -6.20
CA LEU A 243 38.12 -5.36 -7.11
C LEU A 243 36.92 -6.32 -7.03
N TRP A 244 36.55 -6.78 -5.83
CA TRP A 244 35.40 -7.68 -5.64
C TRP A 244 34.08 -7.01 -6.04
N HIS A 245 33.95 -5.69 -5.85
CA HIS A 245 32.79 -4.94 -6.29
C HIS A 245 32.66 -4.92 -7.82
N ILE A 246 33.73 -4.57 -8.53
CA ILE A 246 33.75 -4.57 -10.00
C ILE A 246 33.50 -5.98 -10.55
N LEU A 247 34.15 -7.00 -9.99
CA LEU A 247 33.92 -8.40 -10.37
C LEU A 247 32.47 -8.82 -10.20
N ALA A 248 31.83 -8.45 -9.08
CA ALA A 248 30.42 -8.73 -8.84
C ALA A 248 29.52 -8.03 -9.88
N LEU A 249 29.80 -6.77 -10.22
CA LEU A 249 29.03 -6.04 -11.24
C LEU A 249 29.16 -6.70 -12.62
N VAL A 250 30.36 -7.09 -13.02
CA VAL A 250 30.60 -7.77 -14.30
C VAL A 250 29.89 -9.11 -14.33
N ALA A 251 29.95 -9.90 -13.25
CA ALA A 251 29.27 -11.19 -13.16
C ALA A 251 27.74 -11.05 -13.30
N VAL A 252 27.14 -10.07 -12.63
CA VAL A 252 25.69 -9.79 -12.74
C VAL A 252 25.33 -9.32 -14.15
N ALA A 253 26.12 -8.43 -14.75
CA ALA A 253 25.88 -7.96 -16.11
C ALA A 253 25.94 -9.11 -17.14
N LEU A 254 26.91 -10.02 -17.00
CA LEU A 254 27.06 -11.18 -17.88
C LEU A 254 25.86 -12.14 -17.73
N LEU A 255 25.43 -12.39 -16.49
CA LEU A 255 24.24 -13.20 -16.21
C LEU A 255 22.97 -12.61 -16.86
N LEU A 256 22.78 -11.29 -16.78
CA LEU A 256 21.66 -10.60 -17.43
C LEU A 256 21.70 -10.75 -18.95
N ILE A 257 22.88 -10.66 -19.58
CA ILE A 257 23.05 -10.86 -21.03
C ILE A 257 22.66 -12.30 -21.44
N ILE A 258 23.07 -13.30 -20.66
CA ILE A 258 22.73 -14.71 -20.91
C ILE A 258 21.22 -14.93 -20.82
N ILE A 259 20.56 -14.37 -19.81
CA ILE A 259 19.12 -14.57 -19.56
C ILE A 259 18.23 -13.76 -20.51
N TYR A 260 18.74 -12.69 -21.13
CA TYR A 260 17.94 -11.81 -21.98
C TYR A 260 17.23 -12.52 -23.14
N LYS A 261 17.98 -13.25 -23.97
CA LYS A 261 17.43 -13.94 -25.15
C LYS A 261 16.32 -14.96 -24.79
N PRO A 262 16.52 -15.90 -23.84
CA PRO A 262 15.48 -16.88 -23.50
C PRO A 262 14.24 -16.22 -22.87
N LEU A 263 14.43 -15.19 -22.03
CA LEU A 263 13.32 -14.49 -21.40
C LEU A 263 12.44 -13.77 -22.41
N MET A 264 13.03 -13.05 -23.37
CA MET A 264 12.28 -12.35 -24.42
C MET A 264 11.47 -13.31 -25.30
N ARG A 265 12.04 -14.47 -25.66
CA ARG A 265 11.29 -15.51 -26.41
C ARG A 265 10.11 -16.04 -25.61
N LYS A 266 10.29 -16.27 -24.30
CA LYS A 266 9.23 -16.79 -23.42
C LYS A 266 8.11 -15.76 -23.20
N LEU A 267 8.45 -14.48 -23.03
CA LEU A 267 7.50 -13.37 -22.97
C LEU A 267 6.59 -13.34 -24.22
N LEU A 268 7.19 -13.34 -25.41
CA LEU A 268 6.46 -13.36 -26.68
C LEU A 268 5.50 -14.56 -26.77
N LYS A 269 5.99 -15.76 -26.46
CA LYS A 269 5.16 -16.99 -26.47
C LYS A 269 4.02 -16.94 -25.47
N SER A 270 4.26 -16.40 -24.26
CA SER A 270 3.24 -16.28 -23.22
C SER A 270 2.12 -15.33 -23.60
N ILE A 271 2.45 -14.19 -24.22
CA ILE A 271 1.45 -13.22 -24.70
C ILE A 271 0.57 -13.87 -25.77
N LYS A 272 1.19 -14.57 -26.74
CA LYS A 272 0.48 -15.25 -27.82
C LYS A 272 -0.46 -16.35 -27.32
N ASN A 273 0.01 -17.18 -26.39
CA ASN A 273 -0.76 -18.32 -25.90
C ASN A 273 -1.92 -17.92 -24.99
N TYR A 274 -1.77 -16.83 -24.23
CA TYR A 274 -2.80 -16.36 -23.29
C TYR A 274 -4.11 -15.98 -23.99
N ASN A 275 -4.05 -15.31 -25.14
CA ASN A 275 -5.26 -14.86 -25.86
C ASN A 275 -6.01 -16.02 -26.53
N ILE A 276 -5.27 -17.04 -27.01
CA ILE A 276 -5.85 -18.24 -27.63
C ILE A 276 -6.64 -19.08 -26.60
N VAL A 277 -6.21 -19.08 -25.34
CA VAL A 277 -6.91 -19.78 -24.25
C VAL A 277 -8.04 -18.93 -23.67
N GLY A 278 -7.85 -17.60 -23.57
CA GLY A 278 -8.85 -16.67 -23.07
C GLY A 278 -10.20 -16.81 -23.79
N ASP A 279 -10.17 -16.95 -25.11
CA ASP A 279 -11.36 -17.05 -25.96
C ASP A 279 -12.11 -18.40 -25.84
N LYS A 280 -11.38 -19.48 -25.50
CA LYS A 280 -11.95 -20.81 -25.22
C LYS A 280 -12.44 -20.95 -23.78
N GLY A 281 -11.82 -20.24 -22.84
CA GLY A 281 -12.15 -20.27 -21.41
C GLY A 281 -13.37 -19.43 -21.04
N THR A 282 -13.53 -18.24 -21.65
CA THR A 282 -14.69 -17.35 -21.41
C THR A 282 -15.99 -17.96 -21.92
N ASN A 283 -15.96 -18.62 -23.08
CA ASN A 283 -17.11 -19.34 -23.63
C ASN A 283 -17.47 -20.58 -22.80
N LYS A 284 -16.49 -21.33 -22.27
CA LYS A 284 -16.74 -22.46 -21.35
C LYS A 284 -17.24 -22.03 -19.97
N GLU A 285 -16.74 -20.92 -19.40
CA GLU A 285 -17.20 -20.42 -18.10
C GLU A 285 -18.58 -19.78 -18.16
N ARG A 286 -18.93 -19.10 -19.27
CA ARG A 286 -20.29 -18.62 -19.51
C ARG A 286 -21.26 -19.80 -19.65
N THR A 287 -20.96 -20.76 -20.53
CA THR A 287 -21.84 -21.93 -20.77
C THR A 287 -21.99 -22.84 -19.55
N THR A 288 -20.93 -23.12 -18.77
CA THR A 288 -21.02 -23.97 -17.57
C THR A 288 -21.68 -23.30 -16.36
N LYS A 289 -21.68 -21.96 -16.26
CA LYS A 289 -22.45 -21.24 -15.22
C LYS A 289 -23.96 -21.30 -15.47
N TYR A 290 -24.40 -21.27 -16.74
CA TYR A 290 -25.82 -21.43 -17.07
C TYR A 290 -26.32 -22.86 -16.77
N THR A 291 -25.48 -23.89 -16.87
CA THR A 291 -25.88 -25.29 -16.61
C THR A 291 -25.79 -25.72 -15.15
N LYS A 292 -24.93 -25.10 -14.31
CA LYS A 292 -24.73 -25.49 -12.89
C LYS A 292 -25.50 -24.64 -11.88
N GLY A 293 -26.45 -23.83 -12.34
CA GLY A 293 -27.23 -22.87 -11.54
C GLY A 293 -28.56 -23.36 -10.97
N LYS A 294 -28.85 -24.67 -10.96
CA LYS A 294 -30.02 -25.22 -10.25
C LYS A 294 -29.57 -26.12 -9.09
N LYS A 295 -29.01 -25.51 -8.05
CA LYS A 295 -29.00 -26.14 -6.72
C LYS A 295 -30.25 -25.66 -5.99
N HIS A 296 -31.13 -26.59 -5.64
CA HIS A 296 -32.26 -26.36 -4.75
C HIS A 296 -31.78 -25.61 -3.51
N VAL A 297 -32.26 -24.38 -3.35
CA VAL A 297 -32.11 -23.61 -2.12
C VAL A 297 -33.10 -24.22 -1.14
N ASN A 298 -32.60 -24.94 -0.13
CA ASN A 298 -33.42 -25.36 0.98
C ASN A 298 -33.98 -24.11 1.68
N ASN A 299 -35.29 -23.95 1.62
CA ASN A 299 -36.06 -22.98 2.37
C ASN A 299 -35.92 -23.28 3.87
N ARG A 300 -34.87 -22.74 4.48
CA ARG A 300 -34.97 -22.20 5.83
C ARG A 300 -35.00 -20.70 5.66
N SER A 301 -35.91 -20.03 6.36
CA SER A 301 -36.05 -18.58 6.46
C SER A 301 -34.77 -17.94 7.01
N ALA A 302 -33.69 -17.98 6.24
CA ALA A 302 -32.46 -17.30 6.55
C ALA A 302 -32.77 -15.80 6.55
N SER A 303 -32.51 -15.15 7.68
CA SER A 303 -32.59 -13.70 7.79
C SER A 303 -31.91 -13.05 6.58
N ILE A 304 -32.58 -12.09 5.96
CA ILE A 304 -32.09 -11.37 4.76
C ILE A 304 -30.75 -10.66 5.08
N LEU A 305 -30.53 -10.30 6.34
CA LEU A 305 -29.38 -9.52 6.79
C LEU A 305 -28.03 -10.21 6.59
N PRO A 306 -27.77 -11.44 7.07
CA PRO A 306 -26.52 -12.15 6.80
C PRO A 306 -26.27 -12.39 5.31
N VAL A 307 -27.32 -12.55 4.50
CA VAL A 307 -27.19 -12.68 3.04
C VAL A 307 -26.67 -11.38 2.43
N LEU A 308 -27.25 -10.23 2.84
CA LEU A 308 -26.80 -8.91 2.41
C LEU A 308 -25.39 -8.58 2.92
N VAL A 309 -25.05 -8.94 4.16
CA VAL A 309 -23.71 -8.77 4.71
C VAL A 309 -22.70 -9.57 3.90
N LYS A 310 -22.97 -10.84 3.60
CA LYS A 310 -22.09 -11.68 2.77
C LYS A 310 -21.93 -11.13 1.36
N TYR A 311 -23.00 -10.58 0.78
CA TYR A 311 -22.95 -9.92 -0.51
C TYR A 311 -22.04 -8.68 -0.50
N ASN A 312 -22.23 -7.79 0.48
CA ASN A 312 -21.41 -6.59 0.64
C ASN A 312 -19.93 -6.91 0.92
N ILE A 313 -19.65 -7.92 1.76
CA ILE A 313 -18.28 -8.41 1.99
C ILE A 313 -17.66 -8.90 0.67
N SER A 314 -18.41 -9.65 -0.13
CA SER A 314 -17.90 -10.16 -1.41
C SER A 314 -17.55 -9.03 -2.39
N LYS A 315 -18.29 -7.92 -2.37
CA LYS A 315 -17.96 -6.70 -3.12
C LYS A 315 -16.74 -5.97 -2.55
N LEU A 316 -16.61 -5.88 -1.22
CA LEU A 316 -15.50 -5.21 -0.54
C LEU A 316 -14.16 -5.94 -0.66
N ILE A 317 -14.18 -7.23 -1.01
CA ILE A 317 -12.97 -8.06 -1.18
C ILE A 317 -12.21 -7.76 -2.49
N ASP A 318 -12.72 -6.88 -3.36
CA ASP A 318 -11.99 -6.47 -4.56
C ASP A 318 -10.60 -5.89 -4.22
N SER A 319 -9.58 -6.32 -4.98
CA SER A 319 -8.15 -6.11 -4.71
C SER A 319 -7.81 -4.64 -4.43
N SER A 320 -8.33 -3.73 -5.24
CA SER A 320 -8.11 -2.29 -5.13
C SER A 320 -8.75 -1.67 -3.89
N ILE A 321 -9.92 -2.17 -3.45
CA ILE A 321 -10.62 -1.70 -2.25
C ILE A 321 -9.83 -2.11 -1.00
N ILE A 322 -9.44 -3.39 -0.95
CA ILE A 322 -8.60 -3.92 0.15
C ILE A 322 -7.29 -3.12 0.24
N MET A 323 -6.58 -2.96 -0.89
CA MET A 323 -5.24 -2.33 -0.90
C MET A 323 -5.27 -0.89 -0.40
N GLN A 324 -6.24 -0.11 -0.86
CA GLN A 324 -6.28 1.32 -0.56
C GLN A 324 -6.90 1.60 0.81
N ASN A 325 -7.86 0.77 1.23
CA ASN A 325 -8.62 1.03 2.45
C ASN A 325 -8.06 0.34 3.70
N LEU A 326 -7.08 -0.55 3.53
CA LEU A 326 -6.33 -1.14 4.64
C LEU A 326 -5.05 -0.37 4.99
N PHE A 327 -4.61 0.60 4.17
CA PHE A 327 -3.46 1.44 4.52
C PHE A 327 -3.66 2.17 5.85
N SER A 328 -4.88 2.67 6.12
CA SER A 328 -5.18 3.33 7.39
C SER A 328 -4.99 2.40 8.59
N VAL A 329 -5.19 1.08 8.41
CA VAL A 329 -5.06 0.07 9.45
C VAL A 329 -3.60 -0.19 9.80
N PHE A 330 -2.69 -0.13 8.83
CA PHE A 330 -1.24 -0.34 9.04
C PHE A 330 -0.47 0.91 9.47
N LEU A 331 -1.00 2.11 9.22
CA LEU A 331 -0.33 3.36 9.56
C LEU A 331 0.02 3.53 11.06
N PRO A 332 -0.85 3.15 12.03
CA PRO A 332 -0.51 3.21 13.45
C PRO A 332 0.74 2.40 13.81
N LEU A 333 0.95 1.25 13.17
CA LEU A 333 2.09 0.37 13.42
C LEU A 333 3.41 1.02 12.97
N ILE A 334 3.38 1.83 11.90
CA ILE A 334 4.50 2.69 11.49
C ILE A 334 4.78 3.79 12.52
N LEU A 335 3.75 4.37 13.14
CA LEU A 335 3.93 5.50 14.06
C LEU A 335 4.42 5.10 15.45
N VAL A 336 4.07 3.90 15.91
CA VAL A 336 4.34 3.44 17.29
C VAL A 336 5.76 2.89 17.49
N SER A 337 6.35 2.23 16.49
CA SER A 337 7.41 1.25 16.77
C SER A 337 8.78 1.84 17.18
N SER A 338 9.23 2.95 16.61
CA SER A 338 10.50 3.59 17.01
C SER A 338 10.41 4.29 18.36
N SER A 339 9.30 4.99 18.58
CA SER A 339 9.24 6.03 19.60
C SER A 339 8.81 5.50 20.96
N PHE A 340 8.14 4.34 21.02
CA PHE A 340 7.70 3.74 22.28
C PHE A 340 8.79 2.91 22.97
N SER A 341 9.53 2.09 22.23
CA SER A 341 10.42 1.09 22.83
C SER A 341 11.71 1.67 23.43
N SER A 342 12.24 2.77 22.87
CA SER A 342 13.34 3.55 23.45
C SER A 342 12.90 4.22 24.75
N VAL A 343 11.78 4.92 24.66
CA VAL A 343 11.11 5.62 25.74
C VAL A 343 10.77 4.73 26.93
N LEU A 344 10.19 3.55 26.73
CA LEU A 344 9.89 2.63 27.84
C LEU A 344 11.14 2.17 28.60
N ARG A 345 12.27 2.05 27.89
CA ARG A 345 13.54 1.58 28.46
C ARG A 345 14.27 2.69 29.21
N ASP A 346 14.19 3.94 28.73
CA ASP A 346 14.79 5.10 29.39
C ASP A 346 14.07 5.51 30.68
N LEU A 347 12.84 5.01 30.90
CA LEU A 347 11.98 5.41 32.02
C LEU A 347 11.85 4.40 33.17
N ASN A 348 12.54 3.25 33.11
CA ASN A 348 12.32 2.15 34.05
C ASN A 348 10.82 1.82 34.19
N PHE A 349 10.06 1.79 33.09
CA PHE A 349 8.67 1.35 33.13
C PHE A 349 8.64 -0.03 33.76
N ASP A 350 8.05 -0.15 34.95
CA ASP A 350 7.92 -1.43 35.62
C ASP A 350 6.67 -2.13 35.07
N PRO A 351 6.81 -3.22 34.30
CA PRO A 351 5.68 -3.99 33.80
C PRO A 351 4.86 -4.63 34.93
N SER A 352 5.36 -4.58 36.17
CA SER A 352 4.66 -5.04 37.37
C SER A 352 3.54 -4.09 37.84
N ASP A 353 3.61 -2.79 37.53
CA ASP A 353 2.58 -1.83 37.97
C ASP A 353 1.32 -1.93 37.10
N LEU A 354 0.23 -2.41 37.71
CA LEU A 354 -1.05 -2.61 37.04
C LEU A 354 -1.67 -1.27 36.58
N ARG A 355 -1.51 -0.19 37.35
CA ARG A 355 -2.13 1.11 37.05
C ARG A 355 -1.43 1.77 35.87
N ALA A 356 -0.10 1.73 35.87
CA ALA A 356 0.71 2.21 34.76
C ALA A 356 0.35 1.46 33.46
N ASN A 357 0.38 0.11 33.48
CA ASN A 357 0.02 -0.69 32.32
C ASN A 357 -1.39 -0.39 31.79
N LEU A 358 -2.37 -0.17 32.67
CA LEU A 358 -3.74 0.12 32.29
C LEU A 358 -3.85 1.49 31.59
N VAL A 359 -3.25 2.52 32.16
CA VAL A 359 -3.26 3.86 31.56
C VAL A 359 -2.53 3.83 30.21
N PHE A 360 -1.32 3.27 30.15
CA PHE A 360 -0.55 3.21 28.91
C PHE A 360 -1.25 2.38 27.81
N GLY A 361 -1.81 1.20 28.16
CA GLY A 361 -2.56 0.38 27.21
C GLY A 361 -3.78 1.09 26.65
N LEU A 362 -4.59 1.74 27.51
CA LEU A 362 -5.76 2.51 27.07
C LEU A 362 -5.36 3.66 26.14
N MET A 363 -4.27 4.34 26.41
CA MET A 363 -3.80 5.45 25.58
C MET A 363 -3.33 4.98 24.20
N ILE A 364 -2.57 3.88 24.16
CA ILE A 364 -2.15 3.24 22.91
C ILE A 364 -3.39 2.84 22.10
N SER A 365 -4.37 2.22 22.74
CA SER A 365 -5.63 1.83 22.14
C SER A 365 -6.41 3.00 21.53
N VAL A 366 -6.60 4.09 22.28
CA VAL A 366 -7.28 5.30 21.78
C VAL A 366 -6.50 5.94 20.64
N GLY A 367 -5.18 6.05 20.78
CA GLY A 367 -4.30 6.61 19.75
C GLY A 367 -4.39 5.82 18.44
N ILE A 368 -4.27 4.50 18.50
CA ILE A 368 -4.40 3.61 17.33
C ILE A 368 -5.81 3.70 16.75
N GLY A 369 -6.85 3.71 17.58
CA GLY A 369 -8.24 3.85 17.16
C GLY A 369 -8.49 5.14 16.36
N LEU A 370 -7.95 6.26 16.83
CA LEU A 370 -8.01 7.56 16.15
C LEU A 370 -7.26 7.54 14.82
N VAL A 371 -6.00 7.07 14.83
CA VAL A 371 -5.16 7.02 13.62
C VAL A 371 -5.78 6.12 12.56
N ALA A 372 -6.24 4.92 12.93
CA ALA A 372 -6.78 3.96 11.97
C ALA A 372 -8.13 4.37 11.38
N SER A 373 -8.92 5.17 12.12
CA SER A 373 -10.32 5.46 11.79
C SER A 373 -10.56 6.86 11.25
N CYS A 374 -9.79 7.86 11.68
CA CYS A 374 -9.98 9.23 11.22
C CYS A 374 -9.45 9.45 9.79
N ILE A 375 -8.53 8.62 9.31
CA ILE A 375 -7.98 8.78 7.96
C ILE A 375 -9.05 8.45 6.90
N PRO A 376 -9.26 9.30 5.87
CA PRO A 376 -10.34 9.11 4.89
C PRO A 376 -10.23 7.86 4.01
N SER A 377 -9.10 7.17 4.02
CA SER A 377 -8.87 5.91 3.30
C SER A 377 -9.35 4.70 4.11
N ASN A 378 -10.51 4.79 4.77
CA ASN A 378 -11.14 3.68 5.48
C ASN A 378 -12.30 3.10 4.64
N ILE A 379 -12.76 1.88 4.94
CA ILE A 379 -13.84 1.27 4.13
C ILE A 379 -15.15 2.06 4.26
N PHE A 380 -15.41 2.62 5.45
CA PHE A 380 -16.65 3.30 5.77
C PHE A 380 -16.83 4.62 5.01
N SER A 381 -15.75 5.25 4.57
CA SER A 381 -15.82 6.45 3.74
C SER A 381 -16.32 6.15 2.34
N ILE A 382 -16.35 4.89 1.88
CA ILE A 382 -16.78 4.57 0.51
C ILE A 382 -17.85 3.47 0.40
N VAL A 383 -18.27 2.90 1.53
CA VAL A 383 -19.09 1.67 1.60
C VAL A 383 -20.45 1.76 0.89
N VAL A 384 -21.02 2.96 0.79
CA VAL A 384 -22.30 3.24 0.11
C VAL A 384 -22.05 3.61 -1.35
N SER A 385 -21.02 4.40 -1.63
CA SER A 385 -20.63 4.79 -3.00
C SER A 385 -20.16 3.59 -3.85
N ILE A 386 -19.65 2.52 -3.23
CA ILE A 386 -19.27 1.28 -3.92
C ILE A 386 -20.42 0.66 -4.73
N ASP A 387 -21.67 0.86 -4.31
CA ASP A 387 -22.81 0.27 -5.01
C ASP A 387 -23.12 0.93 -6.35
N ARG A 388 -22.61 2.15 -6.64
CA ARG A 388 -22.94 2.90 -7.87
C ARG A 388 -24.45 2.82 -8.17
N GLU A 389 -24.83 2.62 -9.42
CA GLU A 389 -26.22 2.51 -9.87
C GLU A 389 -27.01 1.38 -9.18
N ASP A 390 -26.35 0.31 -8.68
CA ASP A 390 -27.03 -0.77 -7.94
C ASP A 390 -27.76 -0.23 -6.71
N HIS A 391 -27.32 0.88 -6.12
CA HIS A 391 -28.00 1.47 -4.97
C HIS A 391 -29.42 1.93 -5.30
N ASP A 392 -29.62 2.52 -6.47
CA ASP A 392 -30.94 3.00 -6.87
C ASP A 392 -31.86 1.83 -7.17
N TYR A 393 -31.34 0.73 -7.73
CA TYR A 393 -32.06 -0.53 -7.82
C TYR A 393 -32.41 -1.10 -6.43
N LEU A 394 -31.49 -1.04 -5.47
CA LEU A 394 -31.70 -1.53 -4.11
C LEU A 394 -32.70 -0.68 -3.31
N LYS A 395 -32.88 0.60 -3.66
CA LYS A 395 -33.94 1.46 -3.08
C LYS A 395 -35.35 1.04 -3.50
N ILE A 396 -35.49 0.44 -4.68
CA ILE A 396 -36.78 0.03 -5.24
C ILE A 396 -37.22 -1.31 -4.64
N LEU A 397 -36.28 -2.13 -4.15
CA LEU A 397 -36.60 -3.38 -3.47
C LEU A 397 -37.41 -3.12 -2.19
N PRO A 398 -38.29 -4.07 -1.79
CA PRO A 398 -39.02 -4.02 -0.52
C PRO A 398 -38.10 -4.36 0.68
N LEU A 399 -36.94 -3.71 0.74
CA LEU A 399 -35.95 -3.81 1.81
C LEU A 399 -36.04 -2.57 2.69
N SER A 400 -36.08 -2.75 4.01
CA SER A 400 -36.05 -1.59 4.89
C SER A 400 -34.68 -0.91 4.83
N ARG A 401 -34.67 0.41 4.64
CA ARG A 401 -33.44 1.22 4.55
C ARG A 401 -32.50 1.01 5.74
N LYS A 402 -33.08 0.84 6.94
CA LYS A 402 -32.33 0.51 8.17
C LYS A 402 -31.55 -0.80 8.03
N LYS A 403 -32.19 -1.88 7.56
CA LYS A 403 -31.53 -3.19 7.38
C LYS A 403 -30.46 -3.12 6.29
N TYR A 404 -30.69 -2.35 5.23
CA TYR A 404 -29.70 -2.14 4.18
C TYR A 404 -28.43 -1.45 4.69
N PHE A 405 -28.55 -0.28 5.32
CA PHE A 405 -27.38 0.42 5.86
C PHE A 405 -26.70 -0.35 7.00
N LEU A 406 -27.49 -1.05 7.84
CA LEU A 406 -26.93 -1.91 8.88
C LEU A 406 -26.13 -3.07 8.27
N SER A 407 -26.59 -3.67 7.17
CA SER A 407 -25.82 -4.71 6.47
C SER A 407 -24.49 -4.20 5.90
N LYS A 408 -24.44 -2.96 5.42
CA LYS A 408 -23.21 -2.32 4.95
C LYS A 408 -22.26 -1.99 6.10
N PHE A 409 -22.81 -1.45 7.18
CA PHE A 409 -22.04 -1.15 8.38
C PHE A 409 -21.42 -2.41 8.99
N LEU A 410 -22.19 -3.50 9.11
CA LEU A 410 -21.68 -4.79 9.58
C LEU A 410 -20.61 -5.37 8.63
N ALA A 411 -20.81 -5.27 7.31
CA ALA A 411 -19.81 -5.72 6.35
C ALA A 411 -18.48 -4.96 6.50
N GLY A 412 -18.53 -3.64 6.69
CA GLY A 412 -17.34 -2.84 7.00
C GLY A 412 -16.67 -3.24 8.31
N ILE A 413 -17.46 -3.47 9.38
CA ILE A 413 -16.94 -3.89 10.70
C ILE A 413 -16.21 -5.22 10.59
N ILE A 414 -16.82 -6.22 9.96
CA ILE A 414 -16.24 -7.57 9.80
C ILE A 414 -14.91 -7.50 9.04
N MET A 415 -14.78 -6.56 8.10
CA MET A 415 -13.56 -6.42 7.29
C MET A 415 -12.45 -5.65 8.01
N GLN A 416 -12.76 -4.54 8.70
CA GLN A 416 -11.75 -3.60 9.19
C GLN A 416 -11.43 -3.73 10.68
N LEU A 417 -12.43 -4.02 11.53
CA LEU A 417 -12.26 -4.03 12.98
C LEU A 417 -11.34 -5.16 13.46
N PRO A 418 -11.46 -6.43 12.99
CA PRO A 418 -10.56 -7.51 13.44
C PRO A 418 -9.09 -7.21 13.14
N LEU A 419 -8.79 -6.59 12.00
CA LEU A 419 -7.43 -6.25 11.61
C LEU A 419 -6.82 -5.21 12.56
N ILE A 420 -7.58 -4.17 12.93
CA ILE A 420 -7.13 -3.15 13.88
C ILE A 420 -6.93 -3.75 15.27
N CYS A 421 -7.82 -4.64 15.73
CA CYS A 421 -7.67 -5.33 17.02
C CYS A 421 -6.41 -6.21 17.06
N VAL A 422 -6.10 -6.93 15.97
CA VAL A 422 -4.87 -7.72 15.86
C VAL A 422 -3.64 -6.81 15.92
N ILE A 423 -3.65 -5.69 15.21
CA ILE A 423 -2.53 -4.73 15.22
C ILE A 423 -2.34 -4.11 16.60
N LEU A 424 -3.43 -3.74 17.29
CA LEU A 424 -3.37 -3.26 18.67
C LEU A 424 -2.69 -4.30 19.57
N GLY A 425 -3.14 -5.55 19.53
CA GLY A 425 -2.60 -6.62 20.36
C GLY A 425 -1.11 -6.89 20.08
N LEU A 426 -0.68 -6.85 18.81
CA LEU A 426 0.72 -6.99 18.43
C LEU A 426 1.58 -5.84 18.97
N ILE A 427 1.07 -4.60 18.91
CA ILE A 427 1.76 -3.42 19.42
C ILE A 427 1.87 -3.46 20.95
N GLU A 428 0.77 -3.74 21.65
CA GLU A 428 0.75 -3.83 23.11
C GLU A 428 1.66 -4.95 23.62
N TRP A 429 1.67 -6.09 22.92
CA TRP A 429 2.60 -7.18 23.22
C TRP A 429 4.06 -6.77 22.99
N TYR A 430 4.37 -6.07 21.90
CA TYR A 430 5.71 -5.56 21.62
C TYR A 430 6.18 -4.52 22.65
N VAL A 431 5.26 -3.70 23.16
CA VAL A 431 5.53 -2.70 24.20
C VAL A 431 5.71 -3.35 25.57
N GLY A 432 5.22 -4.58 25.78
CA GLY A 432 5.32 -5.29 27.06
C GLY A 432 4.16 -5.00 28.02
N ILE A 433 3.01 -4.59 27.51
CA ILE A 433 1.78 -4.44 28.29
C ILE A 433 1.29 -5.83 28.75
N ARG A 434 0.85 -5.92 30.00
CA ARG A 434 0.32 -7.16 30.58
C ARG A 434 -0.87 -7.70 29.77
N LEU A 435 -0.81 -8.98 29.39
CA LEU A 435 -1.85 -9.63 28.57
C LEU A 435 -3.27 -9.53 29.15
N SER A 436 -3.43 -9.47 30.47
CA SER A 436 -4.73 -9.35 31.14
C SER A 436 -5.45 -8.03 30.85
N ILE A 437 -4.74 -6.99 30.41
CA ILE A 437 -5.27 -5.64 30.16
C ILE A 437 -5.70 -5.46 28.70
N ILE A 438 -5.15 -6.26 27.78
CA ILE A 438 -5.46 -6.21 26.33
C ILE A 438 -6.97 -6.27 26.04
N PRO A 439 -7.80 -7.10 26.71
CA PRO A 439 -9.25 -7.10 26.47
C PRO A 439 -9.92 -5.75 26.78
N ILE A 440 -9.50 -5.07 27.84
CA ILE A 440 -10.02 -3.74 28.22
C ILE A 440 -9.60 -2.71 27.16
N CYS A 441 -8.37 -2.82 26.66
CA CYS A 441 -7.86 -1.95 25.59
C CYS A 441 -8.63 -2.18 24.27
N ILE A 442 -8.96 -3.42 23.92
CA ILE A 442 -9.82 -3.72 22.77
C ILE A 442 -11.20 -3.08 22.92
N ILE A 443 -11.82 -3.14 24.10
CA ILE A 443 -13.11 -2.48 24.35
C ILE A 443 -12.98 -0.96 24.16
N SER A 444 -11.94 -0.35 24.72
CA SER A 444 -11.66 1.08 24.54
C SER A 444 -11.50 1.45 23.05
N LEU A 445 -10.80 0.62 22.28
CA LEU A 445 -10.62 0.80 20.85
C LEU A 445 -11.98 0.79 20.13
N ILE A 446 -12.81 -0.21 20.41
CA ILE A 446 -14.13 -0.35 19.80
C ILE A 446 -15.01 0.87 20.09
N LEU A 447 -14.95 1.40 21.31
CA LEU A 447 -15.70 2.61 21.71
C LEU A 447 -15.28 3.86 20.94
N VAL A 448 -14.00 3.98 20.55
CA VAL A 448 -13.50 5.09 19.74
C VAL A 448 -13.84 4.90 18.25
N VAL A 449 -13.63 3.68 17.75
CA VAL A 449 -13.66 3.37 16.32
C VAL A 449 -15.09 3.35 15.75
N LEU A 450 -16.04 2.71 16.44
CA LEU A 450 -17.42 2.57 15.94
C LEU A 450 -18.11 3.91 15.68
N PRO A 451 -18.03 4.91 16.58
CA PRO A 451 -18.46 6.27 16.29
C PRO A 451 -17.88 6.85 15.00
N ILE A 452 -16.56 6.84 14.88
CA ILE A 452 -15.87 7.47 13.75
C ILE A 452 -16.28 6.80 12.43
N TYR A 453 -16.39 5.48 12.40
CA TYR A 453 -16.92 4.73 11.25
C TYR A 453 -18.36 5.08 10.90
N GLY A 454 -19.22 5.23 11.91
CA GLY A 454 -20.55 5.78 11.72
C GLY A 454 -20.47 7.12 11.00
N SER A 455 -19.66 8.07 11.50
CA SER A 455 -19.54 9.40 10.91
C SER A 455 -19.04 9.40 9.46
N TRP A 456 -18.15 8.47 9.11
CA TRP A 456 -17.64 8.31 7.74
C TRP A 456 -18.68 7.74 6.78
N MET A 457 -19.44 6.73 7.21
CA MET A 457 -20.55 6.20 6.42
C MET A 457 -21.61 7.27 6.16
N LEU A 458 -21.83 8.15 7.13
CA LEU A 458 -22.77 9.26 7.00
C LEU A 458 -22.29 10.30 6.01
N TYR A 459 -21.02 10.65 6.09
CA TYR A 459 -20.39 11.51 5.10
C TYR A 459 -20.47 10.91 3.69
N ASP A 460 -20.34 9.58 3.54
CA ASP A 460 -20.51 8.89 2.26
C ASP A 460 -21.95 8.90 1.73
N ILE A 461 -22.94 8.87 2.62
CA ILE A 461 -24.35 9.01 2.24
C ILE A 461 -24.65 10.43 1.73
N GLU A 462 -24.11 11.46 2.41
CA GLU A 462 -24.33 12.86 2.03
C GLU A 462 -23.57 13.24 0.74
N HIS A 463 -22.35 12.71 0.55
CA HIS A 463 -21.47 13.02 -0.58
C HIS A 463 -21.26 11.79 -1.48
N ARG A 464 -22.36 11.14 -1.81
CA ARG A 464 -22.39 9.94 -2.64
C ARG A 464 -21.91 10.26 -4.06
N SER A 465 -21.07 9.40 -4.62
CA SER A 465 -20.66 9.47 -6.03
C SER A 465 -21.02 8.18 -6.76
N ASP A 466 -21.69 8.31 -7.90
CA ASP A 466 -22.12 7.16 -8.73
C ASP A 466 -21.20 6.94 -9.94
N LYS A 467 -20.47 7.98 -10.36
CA LYS A 467 -19.67 8.00 -11.61
C LYS A 467 -18.16 7.90 -11.38
N TRP A 468 -17.73 7.37 -10.24
CA TRP A 468 -16.32 7.15 -9.96
C TRP A 468 -15.81 5.97 -10.81
N GLN A 469 -14.69 6.17 -11.49
CA GLN A 469 -14.07 5.13 -12.33
C GLN A 469 -13.06 4.31 -11.52
N ASN A 470 -12.38 4.95 -10.57
CA ASN A 470 -11.37 4.35 -9.70
C ASN A 470 -11.67 4.58 -8.21
N ILE A 471 -11.41 3.57 -7.37
CA ILE A 471 -11.62 3.66 -5.90
C ILE A 471 -10.75 4.74 -5.26
N THR A 472 -9.58 5.04 -5.84
CA THR A 472 -8.72 6.13 -5.37
C THR A 472 -9.44 7.47 -5.44
N GLU A 473 -10.32 7.67 -6.43
CA GLU A 473 -11.09 8.90 -6.58
C GLU A 473 -12.00 9.12 -5.37
N LEU A 474 -12.70 8.06 -4.94
CA LEU A 474 -13.54 8.08 -3.75
C LEU A 474 -12.72 8.36 -2.48
N ASN A 475 -11.57 7.70 -2.33
CA ASN A 475 -10.64 7.94 -1.23
C ASN A 475 -10.04 9.36 -1.27
N THR A 476 -10.02 9.98 -2.45
CA THR A 476 -9.48 11.32 -2.66
C THR A 476 -10.52 12.42 -2.80
N ARG A 477 -11.79 12.16 -2.50
CA ARG A 477 -12.89 13.13 -2.65
C ARG A 477 -12.79 14.35 -1.73
N LEU A 478 -12.14 14.19 -0.57
CA LEU A 478 -11.79 15.31 0.29
C LEU A 478 -10.71 16.14 -0.36
N ASP A 479 -10.85 17.47 -0.33
CA ASP A 479 -9.82 18.35 -0.84
C ASP A 479 -8.44 18.03 -0.21
N SER A 480 -7.40 18.14 -1.02
CA SER A 480 -6.02 17.82 -0.64
C SER A 480 -5.57 18.54 0.64
N ALA A 481 -5.93 19.82 0.80
CA ALA A 481 -5.61 20.59 1.99
C ALA A 481 -6.36 20.07 3.23
N SER A 482 -7.67 19.81 3.10
CA SER A 482 -8.50 19.28 4.20
C SER A 482 -8.01 17.91 4.68
N ARG A 483 -7.58 17.05 3.75
CA ARG A 483 -7.02 15.74 4.07
C ARG A 483 -5.68 15.84 4.76
N PHE A 484 -4.80 16.70 4.28
CA PHE A 484 -3.51 16.95 4.92
C PHE A 484 -3.69 17.47 6.34
N LEU A 485 -4.55 18.48 6.54
CA LEU A 485 -4.87 19.02 7.86
C LEU A 485 -5.44 17.96 8.80
N LEU A 486 -6.32 17.09 8.31
CA LEU A 486 -6.88 16.00 9.11
C LEU A 486 -5.79 15.01 9.54
N ILE A 487 -4.96 14.55 8.61
CA ILE A 487 -3.84 13.63 8.91
C ILE A 487 -2.87 14.28 9.90
N PHE A 488 -2.54 15.56 9.70
CA PHE A 488 -1.64 16.30 10.57
C PHE A 488 -2.21 16.49 11.98
N LEU A 489 -3.50 16.81 12.10
CA LEU A 489 -4.17 16.94 13.40
C LEU A 489 -4.21 15.60 14.13
N VAL A 490 -4.57 14.51 13.44
CA VAL A 490 -4.56 13.15 14.01
C VAL A 490 -3.15 12.78 14.48
N PHE A 491 -2.12 13.19 13.74
CA PHE A 491 -0.73 12.98 14.14
C PHE A 491 -0.37 13.77 15.40
N ILE A 492 -0.70 15.07 15.48
CA ILE A 492 -0.47 15.88 16.68
C ILE A 492 -1.20 15.30 17.88
N VAL A 493 -2.47 14.93 17.73
CA VAL A 493 -3.27 14.32 18.80
C VAL A 493 -2.65 12.99 19.20
N PHE A 494 -2.27 12.13 18.25
CA PHE A 494 -1.61 10.87 18.55
C PHE A 494 -0.30 11.07 19.33
N PHE A 495 0.57 11.96 18.86
CA PHE A 495 1.83 12.27 19.55
C PHE A 495 1.59 12.93 20.90
N GLY A 496 0.64 13.84 21.02
CA GLY A 496 0.28 14.46 22.29
C GLY A 496 -0.27 13.44 23.29
N LEU A 497 -1.19 12.61 22.85
CA LEU A 497 -1.78 11.52 23.64
C LEU A 497 -0.70 10.57 24.12
N VAL A 498 0.20 10.14 23.24
CA VAL A 498 1.25 9.17 23.58
C VAL A 498 2.41 9.77 24.37
N MET A 499 2.91 10.95 23.97
CA MET A 499 4.17 11.53 24.46
C MET A 499 3.99 12.45 25.68
N LEU A 500 2.85 13.15 25.83
CA LEU A 500 2.68 14.06 26.98
C LEU A 500 2.55 13.30 28.31
N PRO A 501 1.76 12.22 28.43
CA PRO A 501 1.74 11.44 29.66
C PRO A 501 3.08 10.75 29.91
N HIS A 502 3.86 10.49 28.84
CA HIS A 502 5.22 9.98 28.90
C HIS A 502 6.21 10.98 29.51
N THR A 503 6.16 12.29 29.18
CA THR A 503 7.07 13.28 29.80
C THR A 503 6.69 13.62 31.25
N PHE A 504 5.41 13.47 31.60
CA PHE A 504 4.90 13.86 32.90
C PHE A 504 4.56 12.68 33.84
N TYR A 505 4.80 11.42 33.45
CA TYR A 505 4.44 10.23 34.27
C TYR A 505 5.03 10.26 35.69
N LYS A 506 6.21 10.89 35.85
CA LYS A 506 6.90 11.03 37.15
C LYS A 506 6.33 12.18 38.01
N TYR A 507 5.60 13.11 37.40
CA TYR A 507 5.16 14.37 38.01
C TYR A 507 3.63 14.47 38.15
N ILE A 508 2.86 13.70 37.38
CA ILE A 508 1.40 13.72 37.38
C ILE A 508 0.88 12.39 37.92
N SER A 509 -0.01 12.45 38.91
CA SER A 509 -0.65 11.24 39.45
C SER A 509 -1.49 10.56 38.35
N TYR A 510 -1.46 9.22 38.32
CA TYR A 510 -2.26 8.42 37.37
C TYR A 510 -3.75 8.77 37.38
N GLY A 511 -4.26 9.26 38.52
CA GLY A 511 -5.64 9.73 38.66
C GLY A 511 -5.94 10.98 37.85
N ILE A 512 -5.03 11.97 37.80
CA ILE A 512 -5.23 13.21 37.02
C ILE A 512 -5.15 12.93 35.53
N LEU A 513 -4.24 12.04 35.11
CA LEU A 513 -4.24 11.56 33.72
C LEU A 513 -5.60 10.91 33.43
N PHE A 514 -5.99 9.89 34.20
CA PHE A 514 -7.24 9.16 33.96
C PHE A 514 -8.49 10.07 33.90
N THR A 515 -8.59 11.11 34.72
CA THR A 515 -9.72 12.05 34.70
C THR A 515 -9.71 12.96 33.46
N VAL A 516 -8.58 13.57 33.12
CA VAL A 516 -8.44 14.35 31.87
C VAL A 516 -8.75 13.48 30.65
N TRP A 517 -8.30 12.22 30.67
CA TRP A 517 -8.58 11.22 29.65
C TRP A 517 -10.06 10.85 29.54
N SER A 518 -10.74 10.65 30.67
CA SER A 518 -12.18 10.37 30.71
C SER A 518 -13.00 11.55 30.17
N ILE A 519 -12.54 12.79 30.41
CA ILE A 519 -13.17 14.00 29.86
C ILE A 519 -13.00 14.08 28.34
N ILE A 520 -11.81 13.79 27.80
CA ILE A 520 -11.57 13.79 26.35
C ILE A 520 -12.43 12.74 25.65
N LEU A 521 -12.48 11.51 26.18
CA LEU A 521 -13.36 10.46 25.66
C LEU A 521 -14.84 10.83 25.77
N GLY A 522 -15.24 11.45 26.88
CA GLY A 522 -16.59 11.97 27.08
C GLY A 522 -16.97 13.04 26.06
N LEU A 523 -16.08 14.00 25.79
CA LEU A 523 -16.28 15.06 24.80
C LEU A 523 -16.37 14.51 23.37
N LEU A 524 -15.51 13.56 23.00
CA LEU A 524 -15.57 12.87 21.70
C LEU A 524 -16.90 12.11 21.55
N TYR A 525 -17.34 11.42 22.61
CA TYR A 525 -18.59 10.69 22.62
C TYR A 525 -19.82 11.62 22.52
N VAL A 526 -19.81 12.75 23.24
CA VAL A 526 -20.88 13.76 23.18
C VAL A 526 -20.94 14.43 21.80
N PHE A 527 -19.80 14.84 21.25
CA PHE A 527 -19.71 15.39 19.89
C PHE A 527 -20.29 14.41 18.86
N PHE A 528 -19.94 13.13 18.99
CA PHE A 528 -20.48 12.11 18.11
C PHE A 528 -21.98 11.87 18.31
N PHE A 529 -22.44 11.79 19.55
CA PHE A 529 -23.87 11.60 19.87
C PHE A 529 -24.73 12.74 19.30
N MET A 530 -24.24 13.98 19.36
CA MET A 530 -24.90 15.13 18.72
C MET A 530 -25.00 14.97 17.19
N LYS A 531 -23.90 14.54 16.54
CA LYS A 531 -23.89 14.30 15.09
C LYS A 531 -24.82 13.14 14.70
N TYR A 532 -24.83 12.06 15.47
CA TYR A 532 -25.72 10.92 15.29
C TYR A 532 -27.20 11.32 15.45
N ARG A 533 -27.54 12.14 16.47
CA ARG A 533 -28.91 12.61 16.71
C ARG A 533 -29.39 13.56 15.60
N GLY A 534 -28.53 14.47 15.13
CA GLY A 534 -28.84 15.33 13.98
C GLY A 534 -29.12 14.52 12.72
N LEU A 535 -28.47 13.38 12.59
CA LEU A 535 -28.55 12.56 11.40
C LEU A 535 -29.70 11.53 11.43
N ARG A 536 -30.06 11.01 12.61
CA ARG A 536 -31.32 10.26 12.81
C ARG A 536 -32.53 11.05 12.32
N LYS A 537 -32.54 12.36 12.59
CA LYS A 537 -33.58 13.29 12.11
C LYS A 537 -33.56 13.45 10.58
N ARG A 538 -32.40 13.45 9.91
CA ARG A 538 -32.28 13.62 8.45
C ARG A 538 -32.61 12.36 7.65
N LEU A 539 -32.36 11.17 8.20
CA LEU A 539 -32.59 9.90 7.52
C LEU A 539 -33.99 9.30 7.75
N ASN A 540 -34.90 9.97 8.47
CA ASN A 540 -36.18 9.43 8.91
C ASN A 540 -36.04 8.03 9.55
N ILE A 541 -35.08 7.89 10.49
CA ILE A 541 -34.81 6.65 11.24
C ILE A 541 -35.32 6.73 12.68
#